data_AF-A0A939NMU3-F1
#
_entry.id   AF-A0A939NMU3-F1
#
_cell.length_a   1.000
_cell.length_b   1.000
_cell.length_c   1.000
_cell.angle_alpha   90.00
_cell.angle_beta   90.00
_cell.angle_gamma   90.00
#
_symmetry.space_group_name_H-M   'P 1'
#
loop_
_entity.id
_entity.type
_entity.pdbx_description
1 polymer ?
#
loop_
_entity_poly.entity_id
_entity_poly.type
_entity_poly.pdbx_seq_one_letter_code
_entity_poly.pdbx_strand_id
1 'polypeptide(L)'
;MKGYAELEIVFQRNSLDEFQASFRQRFDESENITPFIPLALNIHDPTFYSGNPQRMGQLLSESLFMPPALRDAFTSARAFSDHQQSTLKIRLLIDSNASILHSLPWETLVDPTDTATHLLQQSVRFFAIWRPELTASRCCALNKALRHY
;
A
#
# COMPACT_ATOMS: atom_id res chain seq x y z
N MET A 1 -13.60 19.14 -15.30
CA MET A 1 -13.28 18.96 -13.86
C MET A 1 -11.81 18.61 -13.78
N LYS A 2 -11.03 19.19 -12.87
CA LYS A 2 -9.63 18.75 -12.71
C LYS A 2 -9.66 17.29 -12.25
N GLY A 3 -9.00 16.40 -12.99
CA GLY A 3 -8.85 15.00 -12.60
C GLY A 3 -8.16 14.92 -11.23
N TYR A 4 -8.46 13.89 -10.46
CA TYR A 4 -7.73 13.56 -9.25
C TYR A 4 -6.91 12.31 -9.50
N ALA A 5 -5.70 12.28 -8.96
CA ALA A 5 -4.89 11.08 -8.89
C ALA A 5 -5.03 10.49 -7.49
N GLU A 6 -5.41 9.21 -7.40
CA GLU A 6 -5.46 8.50 -6.12
C GLU A 6 -4.56 7.26 -6.18
N LEU A 7 -3.79 7.06 -5.11
CA LEU A 7 -3.01 5.86 -4.86
C LEU A 7 -3.47 5.26 -3.53
N GLU A 8 -4.12 4.11 -3.60
CA GLU A 8 -4.49 3.32 -2.43
C GLU A 8 -3.47 2.20 -2.23
N ILE A 9 -2.84 2.18 -1.06
CA ILE A 9 -1.89 1.17 -0.65
C ILE A 9 -2.62 0.18 0.23
N VAL A 10 -2.68 -1.07 -0.20
CA VAL A 10 -3.38 -2.16 0.49
C VAL A 10 -2.34 -3.10 1.08
N PHE A 11 -2.32 -3.22 2.40
CA PHE A 11 -1.49 -4.18 3.13
C PHE A 11 -2.33 -5.35 3.61
N GLN A 12 -1.78 -6.55 3.50
CA GLN A 12 -2.36 -7.76 4.09
C GLN A 12 -1.27 -8.75 4.47
N ARG A 13 -1.67 -9.78 5.20
CA ARG A 13 -0.84 -10.94 5.54
C ARG A 13 -1.29 -12.14 4.72
N ASN A 14 -0.34 -12.86 4.11
CA ASN A 14 -0.66 -14.07 3.33
C ASN A 14 -0.81 -15.31 4.24
N SER A 15 -1.13 -16.47 3.65
CA SER A 15 -1.24 -17.73 4.38
C SER A 15 0.09 -18.30 4.89
N LEU A 16 1.21 -17.76 4.42
CA LEU A 16 2.57 -18.10 4.87
C LEU A 16 3.06 -17.15 5.96
N ASP A 17 2.18 -16.32 6.50
CA ASP A 17 2.47 -15.36 7.57
C ASP A 17 3.34 -14.15 7.16
N GLU A 18 3.54 -13.96 5.85
CA GLU A 18 4.32 -12.88 5.29
C GLU A 18 3.45 -11.65 5.01
N PHE A 19 4.01 -10.46 5.25
CA PHE A 19 3.36 -9.20 4.85
C PHE A 19 3.51 -8.98 3.35
N GLN A 20 2.46 -8.46 2.74
CA GLN A 20 2.45 -8.11 1.33
C GLN A 20 1.63 -6.84 1.08
N ALA A 21 1.98 -6.12 0.02
CA ALA A 21 1.25 -4.93 -0.40
C ALA A 21 0.84 -4.97 -1.87
N SER A 22 -0.28 -4.31 -2.16
CA SER A 22 -0.76 -4.01 -3.52
C SER A 22 -1.06 -2.53 -3.61
N PHE A 23 -0.72 -1.92 -4.74
CA PHE A 23 -1.05 -0.53 -5.04
C PHE A 23 -2.19 -0.50 -6.04
N ARG A 24 -3.23 0.26 -5.68
CA ARG A 24 -4.39 0.54 -6.52
C ARG A 24 -4.37 2.00 -6.91
N GLN A 25 -4.10 2.24 -8.18
CA GLN A 25 -4.05 3.56 -8.78
C GLN A 25 -5.39 3.85 -9.45
N ARG A 26 -5.97 5.01 -9.16
CA ARG A 26 -7.18 5.50 -9.83
C ARG A 26 -6.87 6.85 -10.48
N PHE A 27 -7.00 6.92 -11.80
CA PHE A 27 -6.80 8.11 -12.59
C PHE A 27 -7.99 8.31 -13.53
N ASP A 28 -8.78 9.35 -13.30
CA ASP A 28 -9.94 9.67 -14.15
C ASP A 28 -10.85 8.43 -14.38
N GLU A 29 -10.78 7.79 -15.55
CA GLU A 29 -11.51 6.56 -15.91
C GLU A 29 -10.67 5.26 -15.88
N SER A 30 -9.37 5.36 -15.61
CA SER A 30 -8.45 4.22 -15.58
C SER A 30 -8.14 3.78 -14.15
N GLU A 31 -8.06 2.45 -13.99
CA GLU A 31 -7.68 1.81 -12.76
C GLU A 31 -6.55 0.81 -13.03
N ASN A 32 -5.48 0.91 -12.27
CA ASN A 32 -4.36 -0.02 -12.34
C ASN A 32 -4.08 -0.60 -10.95
N ILE A 33 -3.95 -1.92 -10.86
CA ILE A 33 -3.78 -2.64 -9.61
C ILE A 33 -2.56 -3.54 -9.75
N THR A 34 -1.57 -3.35 -8.89
CA THR A 34 -0.44 -4.28 -8.82
C THR A 34 -0.89 -5.58 -8.16
N PRO A 35 -0.30 -6.74 -8.49
CA PRO A 35 -0.48 -7.94 -7.66
C PRO A 35 -0.01 -7.66 -6.23
N PHE A 36 -0.44 -8.49 -5.30
CA PHE A 36 0.14 -8.47 -3.96
C PHE A 36 1.59 -8.95 -4.02
N ILE A 37 2.48 -8.10 -3.53
CA ILE A 37 3.92 -8.30 -3.57
C ILE A 37 4.42 -8.44 -2.12
N PRO A 38 5.14 -9.52 -1.79
CA PRO A 38 5.74 -9.70 -0.46
C PRO A 38 6.65 -8.53 -0.10
N LEU A 39 6.58 -8.13 1.17
CA LEU A 39 7.40 -7.07 1.75
C LEU A 39 8.42 -7.67 2.72
N ALA A 40 9.68 -7.27 2.58
CA ALA A 40 10.72 -7.57 3.56
C ALA A 40 10.64 -6.58 4.74
N LEU A 41 9.50 -6.56 5.44
CA LEU A 41 9.24 -5.64 6.53
C LEU A 41 9.42 -6.33 7.88
N ASN A 42 10.49 -5.98 8.61
CA ASN A 42 10.71 -6.45 9.97
C ASN A 42 10.08 -5.49 10.98
N ILE A 43 8.85 -5.77 11.40
CA ILE A 43 8.11 -4.93 12.37
C ILE A 43 8.78 -4.84 13.75
N HIS A 44 9.72 -5.73 14.06
CA HIS A 44 10.46 -5.75 15.31
C HIS A 44 11.83 -5.06 15.20
N ASP A 45 12.11 -4.37 14.10
CA ASP A 45 13.35 -3.61 13.95
C ASP A 45 13.42 -2.50 15.02
N PRO A 46 14.49 -2.42 15.83
CA PRO A 46 14.64 -1.42 16.88
C PRO A 46 14.64 0.02 16.34
N THR A 47 14.91 0.22 15.05
CA THR A 47 14.88 1.54 14.40
C THR A 47 13.49 2.18 14.49
N PHE A 48 12.41 1.38 14.44
CA PHE A 48 11.04 1.87 14.63
C PHE A 48 10.74 2.41 16.03
N TYR A 49 11.62 2.14 17.00
CA TYR A 49 11.50 2.59 18.38
C TYR A 49 12.61 3.58 18.78
N SER A 50 13.45 3.99 17.81
CA SER A 50 14.59 4.88 18.06
C SER A 50 14.20 6.34 18.36
N GLY A 51 12.94 6.72 18.13
CA GLY A 51 12.46 8.09 18.29
C GLY A 51 12.95 9.06 17.21
N ASN A 52 13.68 8.58 16.19
CA ASN A 52 14.14 9.41 15.07
C ASN A 52 13.19 9.24 13.86
N PRO A 53 12.28 10.20 13.60
CA PRO A 53 11.28 10.07 12.54
C PRO A 53 11.89 9.94 11.14
N GLN A 54 13.06 10.54 10.88
CA GLN A 54 13.72 10.43 9.59
C GLN A 54 14.21 9.01 9.32
N ARG A 55 14.86 8.38 10.31
CA ARG A 55 15.34 6.99 10.17
C ARG A 55 14.20 5.99 10.07
N MET A 56 13.14 6.20 10.85
CA MET A 56 11.93 5.37 10.77
C MET A 56 11.28 5.47 9.39
N GLY A 57 11.13 6.70 8.88
CA GLY A 57 10.59 6.98 7.57
C GLY A 57 11.40 6.34 6.44
N GLN A 58 12.73 6.45 6.50
CA GLN A 58 13.65 5.83 5.54
C GLN A 58 13.49 4.30 5.54
N LEU A 59 13.59 3.64 6.69
CA LEU A 59 13.44 2.18 6.79
C LEU A 59 12.09 1.70 6.25
N LEU A 60 11.01 2.40 6.60
CA LEU A 60 9.66 2.06 6.15
C LEU A 60 9.51 2.22 4.64
N SER A 61 10.05 3.30 4.09
CA SER A 61 9.97 3.62 2.66
C SER A 61 10.84 2.68 1.84
N GLU A 62 12.05 2.36 2.32
CA GLU A 62 12.92 1.35 1.71
C GLU A 62 12.21 0.00 1.65
N SER A 63 11.59 -0.45 2.75
CA SER A 63 10.86 -1.72 2.78
C SER A 63 9.69 -1.75 1.79
N LEU A 64 8.96 -0.63 1.66
CA LEU A 64 7.78 -0.52 0.78
C LEU A 64 8.14 -0.38 -0.70
N PHE A 65 9.20 0.36 -1.03
CA PHE A 65 9.61 0.68 -2.40
C PHE A 65 10.80 -0.14 -2.90
N MET A 66 11.33 -1.07 -2.11
CA MET A 66 12.32 -2.05 -2.58
C MET A 66 11.78 -2.91 -3.73
N PRO A 67 10.52 -3.41 -3.71
CA PRO A 67 9.97 -4.12 -4.85
C PRO A 67 9.74 -3.18 -6.05
N PRO A 68 10.32 -3.46 -7.24
CA PRO A 68 10.23 -2.57 -8.40
C PRO A 68 8.80 -2.26 -8.81
N ALA A 69 7.90 -3.25 -8.80
CA ALA A 69 6.52 -3.05 -9.21
C ALA A 69 5.74 -2.05 -8.33
N LEU A 70 6.03 -1.97 -7.03
CA LEU A 70 5.41 -0.98 -6.14
C LEU A 70 6.02 0.41 -6.38
N ARG A 71 7.34 0.48 -6.52
CA ARG A 71 8.05 1.72 -6.84
C ARG A 71 7.58 2.33 -8.16
N ASP A 72 7.49 1.52 -9.21
CA ASP A 72 7.10 1.96 -10.54
C ASP A 72 5.65 2.44 -10.56
N ALA A 73 4.75 1.77 -9.83
CA ALA A 73 3.37 2.23 -9.63
C ALA A 73 3.32 3.56 -8.86
N PHE A 74 4.11 3.74 -7.80
CA PHE A 74 4.16 5.04 -7.12
C PHE A 74 4.67 6.15 -8.06
N THR A 75 5.77 5.90 -8.76
CA THR A 75 6.36 6.85 -9.71
C THR A 75 5.37 7.22 -10.82
N SER A 76 4.62 6.26 -11.36
CA SER A 76 3.63 6.55 -12.40
C SER A 76 2.44 7.36 -11.86
N ALA A 77 1.97 7.08 -10.64
CA ALA A 77 0.89 7.85 -10.01
C ALA A 77 1.31 9.29 -9.74
N ARG A 78 2.55 9.49 -9.28
CA ARG A 78 3.12 10.83 -9.08
C ARG A 78 3.26 11.58 -10.39
N ALA A 79 3.88 10.98 -11.40
CA ALA A 79 4.06 11.60 -12.71
C ALA A 79 2.73 12.00 -13.35
N PHE A 80 1.69 11.18 -13.20
CA PHE A 80 0.34 11.52 -13.66
C PHE A 80 -0.23 12.73 -12.91
N SER A 81 -0.09 12.76 -11.58
CA SER A 81 -0.55 13.87 -10.75
C SER A 81 0.12 15.20 -11.14
N ASP A 82 1.44 15.17 -11.34
CA ASP A 82 2.24 16.33 -11.74
C ASP A 82 1.84 16.83 -13.13
N HIS A 83 1.69 15.92 -14.10
CA HIS A 83 1.26 16.24 -15.46
C HIS A 83 -0.13 16.89 -15.49
N GLN A 84 -1.06 16.41 -14.66
CA GLN A 84 -2.42 16.96 -14.55
C GLN A 84 -2.52 18.20 -13.65
N GLN A 85 -1.40 18.65 -13.06
CA GLN A 85 -1.36 19.72 -12.06
C GLN A 85 -2.42 19.50 -10.95
N SER A 86 -2.56 18.25 -10.52
CA SER A 86 -3.53 17.78 -9.55
C SER A 86 -2.82 17.31 -8.28
N THR A 87 -3.55 17.19 -7.17
CA THR A 87 -3.02 16.64 -5.92
C THR A 87 -3.12 15.12 -5.93
N LEU A 88 -2.01 14.42 -5.68
CA LEU A 88 -2.00 12.98 -5.47
C LEU A 88 -2.55 12.67 -4.07
N LYS A 89 -3.67 11.96 -4.01
CA LYS A 89 -4.23 11.47 -2.75
C LYS A 89 -3.66 10.09 -2.45
N ILE A 90 -2.97 9.95 -1.33
CA ILE A 90 -2.47 8.66 -0.86
C ILE A 90 -3.40 8.14 0.24
N ARG A 91 -3.90 6.92 0.07
CA ARG A 91 -4.74 6.21 1.04
C ARG A 91 -4.02 4.95 1.50
N LEU A 92 -4.17 4.62 2.77
CA LEU A 92 -3.57 3.43 3.36
C LEU A 92 -4.68 2.55 3.93
N LEU A 93 -4.71 1.30 3.48
CA LEU A 93 -5.66 0.28 3.90
C LEU A 93 -4.85 -0.89 4.45
N ILE A 94 -5.03 -1.21 5.73
CA ILE A 94 -4.42 -2.38 6.38
C ILE A 94 -5.54 -3.38 6.64
N ASP A 95 -5.41 -4.59 6.12
CA ASP A 95 -6.34 -5.67 6.39
C ASP A 95 -6.27 -6.11 7.85
N SER A 96 -7.39 -6.61 8.38
CA SER A 96 -7.50 -7.20 9.71
C SER A 96 -6.39 -8.22 10.04
N ASN A 97 -5.99 -9.03 9.06
CA ASN A 97 -4.97 -10.05 9.21
C ASN A 97 -3.54 -9.48 9.30
N ALA A 98 -3.35 -8.20 9.00
CA ALA A 98 -2.10 -7.46 9.12
C ALA A 98 -2.23 -6.28 10.10
N SER A 99 -3.19 -6.33 11.03
CA SER A 99 -3.48 -5.26 11.98
C SER A 99 -2.27 -4.79 12.81
N ILE A 100 -1.26 -5.63 13.01
CA ILE A 100 0.00 -5.25 13.66
C ILE A 100 0.74 -4.12 12.91
N LEU A 101 0.53 -3.99 11.60
CA LEU A 101 1.09 -2.90 10.81
C LEU A 101 0.52 -1.53 11.17
N HIS A 102 -0.62 -1.45 11.87
CA HIS A 102 -1.16 -0.18 12.36
C HIS A 102 -0.24 0.53 13.35
N SER A 103 0.67 -0.19 14.02
CA SER A 103 1.60 0.42 14.98
C SER A 103 2.82 1.08 14.32
N LEU A 104 2.99 0.97 13.01
CA LEU A 104 4.12 1.56 12.30
C LEU A 104 3.89 3.06 12.06
N PRO A 105 4.97 3.86 12.03
CA PRO A 105 4.89 5.32 11.89
C PRO A 105 4.68 5.73 10.43
N TRP A 106 3.53 5.38 9.85
CA TRP A 106 3.23 5.62 8.43
C TRP A 106 3.33 7.10 8.04
N GLU A 107 3.02 8.02 8.96
CA GLU A 107 3.18 9.46 8.79
C GLU A 107 4.62 9.91 8.49
N THR A 108 5.60 9.07 8.84
CA THR A 108 7.02 9.34 8.59
C THR A 108 7.49 8.90 7.22
N LEU A 109 6.66 8.20 6.43
CA LEU A 109 7.00 7.76 5.06
C LEU A 109 7.61 8.92 4.26
N VAL A 110 8.76 8.64 3.64
CA VAL A 110 9.51 9.58 2.82
C VAL A 110 9.45 9.16 1.36
N ASP A 111 9.69 10.13 0.49
CA ASP A 111 9.70 9.88 -0.94
C ASP A 111 10.91 9.00 -1.33
N PRO A 112 10.71 7.92 -2.12
CA PRO A 112 11.83 7.08 -2.54
C PRO A 112 12.81 7.81 -3.48
N THR A 113 12.38 8.91 -4.11
CA THR A 113 13.23 9.74 -4.98
C THR A 113 13.83 10.95 -4.23
N ASP A 114 13.20 11.37 -3.13
CA ASP A 114 13.67 12.45 -2.26
C ASP A 114 13.39 12.15 -0.78
N THR A 115 14.36 11.50 -0.13
CA THR A 115 14.24 11.09 1.28
C THR A 115 14.13 12.26 2.28
N ALA A 116 14.28 13.51 1.83
CA ALA A 116 14.04 14.69 2.65
C ALA A 116 12.56 15.10 2.68
N THR A 117 11.73 14.60 1.76
CA THR A 117 10.32 14.95 1.62
C THR A 117 9.43 13.84 2.19
N HIS A 118 8.55 14.18 3.14
CA HIS A 118 7.54 13.26 3.66
C HIS A 118 6.36 13.12 2.70
N LEU A 119 6.00 11.88 2.35
CA LEU A 119 4.92 11.57 1.41
C LEU A 119 3.53 11.96 1.94
N LEU A 120 3.35 11.85 3.25
CA LEU A 120 2.03 11.92 3.89
C LEU A 120 1.69 13.29 4.50
N GLN A 121 2.59 14.29 4.44
CA GLN A 121 2.40 15.57 5.14
C GLN A 121 1.45 16.56 4.43
N GLN A 122 1.19 16.41 3.12
CA GLN A 122 0.46 17.44 2.36
C GLN A 122 -0.98 17.07 1.97
N SER A 123 -1.45 15.84 2.18
CA SER A 123 -2.79 15.43 1.69
C SER A 123 -3.33 14.12 2.28
N VAL A 124 -3.01 13.77 3.53
CA VAL A 124 -3.55 12.54 4.13
C VAL A 124 -4.82 12.82 4.92
N ARG A 125 -5.95 12.32 4.40
CA ARG A 125 -7.07 11.91 5.25
C ARG A 125 -6.90 10.43 5.52
N PHE A 126 -6.50 10.08 6.73
CA PHE A 126 -6.51 8.69 7.20
C PHE A 126 -7.97 8.21 7.17
N PHE A 127 -8.25 7.24 6.31
CA PHE A 127 -9.49 6.49 6.36
C PHE A 127 -9.10 5.03 6.55
N ALA A 128 -9.01 4.60 7.81
CA ALA A 128 -9.03 3.19 8.15
C ALA A 128 -10.43 2.65 7.81
N ILE A 129 -10.64 2.26 6.55
CA ILE A 129 -11.82 1.51 6.18
C ILE A 129 -11.53 0.08 6.59
N TRP A 130 -12.11 -0.34 7.72
CA TRP A 130 -12.23 -1.75 8.06
C TRP A 130 -13.05 -2.42 6.96
N ARG A 131 -12.40 -3.25 6.13
CA ARG A 131 -13.09 -4.12 5.18
C ARG A 131 -13.23 -5.51 5.84
N PRO A 132 -14.44 -5.93 6.23
CA PRO A 132 -14.67 -7.31 6.71
C PRO A 132 -14.57 -8.37 5.61
N GLU A 133 -14.48 -7.97 4.33
CA GLU A 133 -14.59 -8.89 3.20
C GLU A 133 -13.34 -8.88 2.32
N LEU A 134 -12.30 -9.58 2.77
CA LEU A 134 -11.24 -10.12 1.89
C LEU A 134 -10.96 -11.61 2.18
N THR A 135 -11.97 -12.35 2.64
CA THR A 135 -12.00 -13.83 2.64
C THR A 135 -12.92 -14.36 1.55
N ALA A 136 -12.82 -13.83 0.33
CA ALA A 136 -13.50 -14.40 -0.84
C ALA A 136 -12.49 -14.69 -1.96
N SER A 137 -11.50 -15.54 -1.68
CA SER A 137 -10.68 -16.18 -2.72
C SER A 137 -10.42 -17.67 -2.47
N ARG A 138 -11.24 -18.32 -1.63
CA ARG A 138 -11.34 -19.79 -1.59
C ARG A 138 -12.81 -20.20 -1.63
N CYS A 139 -13.42 -20.24 -2.82
CA CYS A 139 -14.63 -21.06 -3.07
C CYS A 139 -15.02 -21.29 -4.55
N CYS A 140 -14.29 -20.77 -5.55
CA CYS A 140 -14.63 -21.08 -6.97
C CYS A 140 -13.87 -22.28 -7.57
N ALA A 141 -13.20 -23.10 -6.77
CA ALA A 141 -12.49 -24.28 -7.26
C ALA A 141 -12.81 -25.54 -6.44
N LEU A 142 -14.10 -25.88 -6.27
CA LEU A 142 -14.53 -27.28 -6.05
C LEU A 142 -16.07 -27.39 -6.11
N ASN A 143 -16.66 -27.50 -7.31
CA ASN A 143 -17.81 -28.38 -7.57
C ASN A 143 -18.24 -28.32 -9.03
N LYS A 144 -17.51 -29.06 -9.87
CA LYS A 144 -18.01 -29.55 -11.15
C LYS A 144 -17.73 -31.05 -11.25
N ALA A 145 -18.17 -31.79 -10.24
CA ALA A 145 -18.29 -33.23 -10.27
C ALA A 145 -19.51 -33.58 -9.41
N LEU A 146 -20.36 -34.49 -9.88
CA LEU A 146 -21.69 -34.88 -9.35
C LEU A 146 -22.89 -34.21 -10.05
N ARG A 147 -22.98 -34.41 -11.36
CA ARG A 147 -24.23 -34.80 -12.03
C ARG A 147 -24.02 -36.20 -12.61
N HIS A 148 -25.08 -37.01 -12.57
CA HIS A 148 -25.16 -38.46 -12.83
C HIS A 148 -24.80 -39.32 -11.62
N TYR A 149 -25.79 -39.56 -10.75
CA TYR A 149 -26.60 -40.78 -10.79
C TYR A 149 -28.02 -40.48 -10.31
#